data_AF-A0A835BWC4-F1
#
_entry.id   AF-A0A835BWC4-F1
#
_cell.length_a   1.000
_cell.length_b   1.000
_cell.length_c   1.000
_cell.angle_alpha   90.00
_cell.angle_beta   90.00
_cell.angle_gamma   90.00
#
_symmetry.space_group_name_H-M   'P 1'
#
loop_
_entity.id
_entity.type
_entity.pdbx_description
1 polymer ?
#
loop_
_entity_poly.entity_id
_entity_poly.type
_entity_poly.pdbx_seq_one_letter_code
_entity_poly.pdbx_strand_id
1 'polypeptide(L)'
;MEGGRGPSIWDTFTHQHPDKIADRSNGDVAVDSYHRYKEDVRIMKDMGMDAYRFSISWTRILPNGSLNGGINREGVRYYNDLIDELLLKGVQPFVTLFHWDSPQALEDKYGGFLSPSIINDYKDYAEVCFKEFGDRVKHWITFNEPVSFCSLGYSSGTFAPGRCSPWEEGKCSAGDSGTEPYTVCHHQILSHAVAARLYKEKYQAAQKGNIGITLVSNWFVPFSPSKSNDDAARRAIDFMFGWFMDPLTRGDYPLSMRTLVGNRLPQFTKEQSEMVKDSFDFIGLNYYTANYADNLPPSNGLNLTYGTDARANLSGCFVLALHISSRLPRATALC
;
A
#
# COMPACT_ATOMS: atom_id res chain seq x y z
N MET A 1 -5.59 20.91 -11.05
CA MET A 1 -6.46 20.06 -10.21
C MET A 1 -7.29 20.96 -9.32
N GLU A 2 -8.49 20.53 -8.95
CA GLU A 2 -9.43 21.36 -8.20
C GLU A 2 -9.04 21.51 -6.73
N GLY A 3 -9.47 22.63 -6.14
CA GLY A 3 -9.32 22.93 -4.72
C GLY A 3 -7.89 22.93 -4.19
N GLY A 4 -6.93 23.41 -5.00
CA GLY A 4 -5.53 23.57 -4.59
C GLY A 4 -4.72 22.27 -4.45
N ARG A 5 -5.27 21.12 -4.86
CA ARG A 5 -4.57 19.82 -4.86
C ARG A 5 -3.36 19.81 -5.80
N GLY A 6 -2.25 19.22 -5.36
CA GLY A 6 -1.09 18.90 -6.20
C GLY A 6 -1.16 17.51 -6.84
N PRO A 7 -0.33 17.20 -7.84
CA PRO A 7 -0.33 15.89 -8.51
C PRO A 7 0.24 14.79 -7.62
N SER A 8 -0.38 13.62 -7.67
CA SER A 8 0.14 12.36 -7.16
C SER A 8 0.83 11.57 -8.27
N ILE A 9 1.56 10.53 -7.89
CA ILE A 9 2.14 9.58 -8.83
C ILE A 9 1.10 8.90 -9.73
N TRP A 10 -0.15 8.78 -9.28
CA TRP A 10 -1.23 8.19 -10.08
C TRP A 10 -1.75 9.13 -11.16
N ASP A 11 -1.83 10.45 -10.88
CA ASP A 11 -2.17 11.42 -11.91
C ASP A 11 -1.11 11.34 -13.02
N THR A 12 0.17 11.42 -12.66
CA THR A 12 1.29 11.32 -13.59
C THR A 12 1.27 10.01 -14.38
N PHE A 13 1.14 8.87 -13.69
CA PHE A 13 1.19 7.56 -14.30
C PHE A 13 0.07 7.35 -15.32
N THR A 14 -1.17 7.69 -14.98
CA THR A 14 -2.32 7.51 -15.88
C THR A 14 -2.29 8.47 -17.07
N HIS A 15 -1.78 9.70 -16.89
CA HIS A 15 -1.64 10.66 -17.99
C HIS A 15 -0.46 10.36 -18.92
N GLN A 16 0.65 9.83 -18.39
CA GLN A 16 1.85 9.52 -19.19
C GLN A 16 1.83 8.11 -19.80
N HIS A 17 1.17 7.16 -19.13
CA HIS A 17 1.07 5.77 -19.54
C HIS A 17 -0.40 5.30 -19.59
N PRO A 18 -1.27 5.96 -20.37
CA PRO A 18 -2.66 5.53 -20.49
C PRO A 18 -2.79 4.11 -21.07
N ASP A 19 -1.77 3.64 -21.80
CA ASP A 19 -1.70 2.27 -22.32
C ASP A 19 -1.55 1.20 -21.23
N LYS A 20 -1.08 1.57 -20.03
CA LYS A 20 -1.02 0.69 -18.86
C LYS A 20 -2.35 0.59 -18.12
N ILE A 21 -3.35 1.38 -18.50
CA ILE A 21 -4.71 1.30 -17.97
C ILE A 21 -5.58 0.56 -18.99
N ALA A 22 -6.28 -0.49 -18.56
CA ALA A 22 -6.97 -1.42 -19.45
C ALA A 22 -7.94 -0.75 -20.44
N ASP A 23 -8.67 0.27 -19.98
CA ASP A 23 -9.61 1.07 -20.77
C ASP A 23 -9.07 2.47 -21.10
N ARG A 24 -7.79 2.74 -20.77
CA ARG A 24 -7.12 4.04 -20.93
C ARG A 24 -7.76 5.20 -20.15
N SER A 25 -8.56 4.88 -19.13
CA SER A 25 -9.15 5.88 -18.23
C SER A 25 -8.12 6.44 -17.24
N ASN A 26 -8.56 7.41 -16.44
CA ASN A 26 -7.78 7.99 -15.36
C ASN A 26 -8.71 8.39 -14.18
N GLY A 27 -8.11 8.92 -13.11
CA GLY A 27 -8.81 9.35 -11.90
C GLY A 27 -9.18 10.85 -11.85
N ASP A 28 -9.17 11.58 -12.98
CA ASP A 28 -9.34 13.04 -12.98
C ASP A 28 -10.68 13.47 -12.35
N VAL A 29 -11.73 12.68 -12.59
CA VAL A 29 -13.07 12.85 -12.00
C VAL A 29 -13.45 11.65 -11.10
N ALA A 30 -13.13 10.43 -11.55
CA ALA A 30 -13.58 9.18 -10.91
C ALA A 30 -15.12 9.18 -10.70
N VAL A 31 -15.59 8.97 -9.47
CA VAL A 31 -17.03 9.03 -9.10
C VAL A 31 -17.47 10.41 -8.61
N ASP A 32 -16.58 11.40 -8.67
CA ASP A 32 -16.82 12.78 -8.26
C ASP A 32 -17.20 12.96 -6.77
N SER A 33 -16.72 12.07 -5.89
CA SER A 33 -16.97 12.16 -4.44
C SER A 33 -16.45 13.47 -3.83
N TYR A 34 -15.52 14.18 -4.48
CA TYR A 34 -15.08 15.49 -4.02
C TYR A 34 -16.24 16.49 -3.93
N HIS A 35 -17.19 16.44 -4.87
CA HIS A 35 -18.40 17.26 -4.85
C HIS A 35 -19.63 16.51 -4.32
N ARG A 36 -19.65 15.19 -4.47
CA ARG A 36 -20.83 14.34 -4.21
C ARG A 36 -20.80 13.60 -2.88
N TYR A 37 -19.82 13.85 -2.00
CA TYR A 37 -19.67 13.13 -0.74
C TYR A 37 -20.96 13.07 0.13
N LYS A 38 -21.80 14.11 0.12
CA LYS A 38 -23.09 14.08 0.86
C LYS A 38 -24.04 13.00 0.34
N GLU A 39 -24.04 12.75 -0.96
CA GLU A 39 -24.83 11.69 -1.56
C GLU A 39 -24.25 10.32 -1.18
N ASP A 40 -22.92 10.16 -1.24
CA ASP A 40 -22.24 8.93 -0.83
C ASP A 40 -22.56 8.60 0.64
N VAL A 41 -22.47 9.58 1.54
CA VAL A 41 -22.79 9.40 2.97
C VAL A 41 -24.26 9.03 3.17
N ARG A 42 -25.19 9.64 2.43
CA ARG A 42 -26.60 9.27 2.47
C ARG A 42 -26.81 7.81 2.05
N ILE A 43 -26.22 7.38 0.94
CA ILE A 43 -26.34 6.00 0.45
C ILE A 43 -25.78 5.02 1.48
N MET A 44 -24.61 5.32 2.05
CA MET A 44 -24.01 4.52 3.13
C MET A 44 -24.94 4.37 4.33
N LYS A 45 -25.61 5.46 4.73
CA LYS A 45 -26.58 5.43 5.82
C LYS A 45 -27.83 4.63 5.47
N ASP A 46 -28.36 4.79 4.27
CA ASP A 46 -29.56 4.08 3.80
C ASP A 46 -29.31 2.55 3.71
N MET A 47 -28.08 2.14 3.46
CA MET A 47 -27.64 0.73 3.53
C MET A 47 -27.49 0.20 4.97
N GLY A 48 -27.58 1.05 5.99
CA GLY A 48 -27.45 0.66 7.40
C GLY A 48 -26.00 0.41 7.85
N MET A 49 -25.01 1.03 7.21
CA MET A 49 -23.60 0.86 7.56
C MET A 49 -23.24 1.61 8.86
N ASP A 50 -22.47 0.95 9.74
CA ASP A 50 -22.00 1.54 10.99
C ASP A 50 -20.74 2.41 10.81
N ALA A 51 -19.94 2.11 9.77
CA ALA A 51 -18.65 2.74 9.53
C ALA A 51 -18.43 2.98 8.03
N TYR A 52 -17.63 3.99 7.73
CA TYR A 52 -17.14 4.27 6.38
C TYR A 52 -15.62 4.38 6.40
N ARG A 53 -14.96 3.47 5.66
CA ARG A 53 -13.53 3.53 5.45
C ARG A 53 -13.22 4.32 4.19
N PHE A 54 -12.49 5.43 4.32
CA PHE A 54 -12.01 6.25 3.21
C PHE A 54 -10.55 6.63 3.41
N SER A 55 -9.89 7.17 2.39
CA SER A 55 -8.53 7.68 2.49
C SER A 55 -8.45 9.20 2.38
N ILE A 56 -7.45 9.78 3.04
CA ILE A 56 -7.05 11.17 2.83
C ILE A 56 -6.01 11.19 1.72
N SER A 57 -6.26 11.98 0.69
CA SER A 57 -5.28 12.22 -0.35
C SER A 57 -4.16 13.13 0.15
N TRP A 58 -2.93 12.62 0.21
CA TRP A 58 -1.77 13.36 0.71
C TRP A 58 -1.59 14.65 -0.09
N THR A 59 -1.66 14.56 -1.41
CA THR A 59 -1.46 15.71 -2.32
C THR A 59 -2.56 16.76 -2.23
N ARG A 60 -3.70 16.44 -1.62
CA ARG A 60 -4.77 17.40 -1.34
C ARG A 60 -4.54 18.15 -0.02
N ILE A 61 -3.82 17.56 0.94
CA ILE A 61 -3.45 18.21 2.21
C ILE A 61 -2.15 18.99 2.06
N LEU A 62 -1.13 18.38 1.46
CA LEU A 62 0.19 18.95 1.20
C LEU A 62 0.48 18.85 -0.32
N PRO A 63 0.15 19.89 -1.11
CA PRO A 63 0.29 19.85 -2.57
C PRO A 63 1.71 19.56 -3.08
N ASN A 64 2.73 20.07 -2.37
CA ASN A 64 4.14 19.79 -2.68
C ASN A 64 4.71 18.65 -1.81
N GLY A 65 3.85 17.86 -1.18
CA GLY A 65 4.16 16.70 -0.34
C GLY A 65 4.74 16.99 1.06
N SER A 66 5.43 18.11 1.25
CA SER A 66 6.03 18.49 2.54
C SER A 66 5.41 19.75 3.13
N LEU A 67 5.58 19.95 4.45
CA LEU A 67 5.11 21.14 5.16
C LEU A 67 5.67 22.46 4.60
N ASN A 68 6.85 22.43 3.99
CA ASN A 68 7.45 23.61 3.36
C ASN A 68 6.60 24.16 2.20
N GLY A 69 5.77 23.32 1.57
CA GLY A 69 4.83 23.73 0.54
C GLY A 69 3.54 24.37 1.07
N GLY A 70 3.34 24.39 2.39
CA GLY A 70 2.12 24.85 3.03
C GLY A 70 1.01 23.79 3.07
N ILE A 71 0.09 23.98 4.01
CA ILE A 71 -1.11 23.15 4.15
C ILE A 71 -2.21 23.76 3.29
N ASN A 72 -2.79 22.96 2.40
CA ASN A 72 -3.93 23.36 1.60
C ASN A 72 -5.21 23.36 2.46
N ARG A 73 -5.66 24.54 2.87
CA ARG A 73 -6.84 24.72 3.73
C ARG A 73 -8.16 24.31 3.08
N GLU A 74 -8.24 24.34 1.75
CA GLU A 74 -9.42 23.85 1.03
C GLU A 74 -9.52 22.32 1.07
N GLY A 75 -8.38 21.64 0.91
CA GLY A 75 -8.28 20.19 1.13
C GLY A 75 -8.67 19.77 2.54
N VAL A 76 -8.17 20.49 3.55
CA VAL A 76 -8.55 20.27 4.96
C VAL A 76 -10.04 20.48 5.17
N ARG A 77 -10.64 21.52 4.57
CA ARG A 77 -12.08 21.79 4.67
C ARG A 77 -12.91 20.63 4.10
N TYR A 78 -12.55 20.11 2.93
CA TYR A 78 -13.25 18.97 2.33
C TYR A 78 -13.34 17.76 3.27
N TYR A 79 -12.21 17.34 3.87
CA TYR A 79 -12.23 16.20 4.79
C TYR A 79 -12.96 16.51 6.09
N ASN A 80 -12.88 17.74 6.61
CA ASN A 80 -13.71 18.16 7.74
C ASN A 80 -15.21 18.01 7.41
N ASP A 81 -15.64 18.52 6.26
CA ASP A 81 -17.04 18.48 5.85
C ASP A 81 -17.53 17.03 5.64
N LEU A 82 -16.69 16.15 5.08
CA LEU A 82 -16.99 14.72 4.96
C LEU A 82 -17.10 14.03 6.33
N ILE A 83 -16.14 14.27 7.23
CA ILE A 83 -16.13 13.69 8.57
C ILE A 83 -17.36 14.14 9.37
N ASP A 84 -17.70 15.43 9.29
CA ASP A 84 -18.86 15.97 9.97
C ASP A 84 -20.16 15.38 9.42
N GLU A 85 -20.30 15.26 8.09
CA GLU A 85 -21.48 14.63 7.48
C GLU A 85 -21.64 13.16 7.91
N LEU A 86 -20.54 12.39 7.94
CA LEU A 86 -20.56 11.00 8.43
C LEU A 86 -21.05 10.91 9.87
N LEU A 87 -20.46 11.71 10.76
CA LEU A 87 -20.81 11.70 12.18
C LEU A 87 -22.25 12.19 12.43
N LEU A 88 -22.72 13.18 11.66
CA LEU A 88 -24.12 13.63 11.70
C LEU A 88 -25.11 12.51 11.33
N LYS A 89 -24.70 11.55 10.48
CA LYS A 89 -25.52 10.36 10.16
C LYS A 89 -25.26 9.16 11.10
N GLY A 90 -24.38 9.34 12.09
CA GLY A 90 -23.99 8.28 13.02
C GLY A 90 -23.13 7.18 12.37
N VAL A 91 -22.39 7.52 11.30
CA VAL A 91 -21.46 6.62 10.62
C VAL A 91 -20.04 6.94 11.08
N GLN A 92 -19.30 5.93 11.54
CA GLN A 92 -17.96 6.11 12.09
C GLN A 92 -16.90 6.24 10.97
N PRO A 93 -16.06 7.28 10.98
CA PRO A 93 -14.97 7.42 10.01
C PRO A 93 -13.78 6.51 10.36
N PHE A 94 -13.43 5.61 9.45
CA PHE A 94 -12.18 4.83 9.48
C PHE A 94 -11.23 5.39 8.42
N VAL A 95 -10.19 6.10 8.85
CA VAL A 95 -9.41 6.95 7.94
C VAL A 95 -8.08 6.31 7.60
N THR A 96 -7.86 6.06 6.31
CA THR A 96 -6.57 5.63 5.76
C THR A 96 -5.74 6.85 5.37
N LEU A 97 -4.54 6.99 5.95
CA LEU A 97 -3.64 8.11 5.69
C LEU A 97 -2.98 8.02 4.32
N PHE A 98 -2.55 6.81 3.92
CA PHE A 98 -1.92 6.58 2.64
C PHE A 98 -2.57 5.42 1.88
N HIS A 99 -3.08 5.74 0.69
CA HIS A 99 -3.67 4.77 -0.22
C HIS A 99 -3.06 4.93 -1.61
N TRP A 100 -1.73 4.72 -1.67
CA TRP A 100 -0.92 4.65 -2.88
C TRP A 100 -0.76 5.98 -3.64
N ASP A 101 -1.22 7.11 -3.10
CA ASP A 101 -1.28 8.40 -3.78
C ASP A 101 -0.14 9.35 -3.40
N SER A 102 1.10 8.85 -3.38
CA SER A 102 2.30 9.64 -3.07
C SER A 102 2.36 10.94 -3.88
N PRO A 103 2.74 12.09 -3.29
CA PRO A 103 2.95 13.32 -4.03
C PRO A 103 4.03 13.19 -5.10
N GLN A 104 3.72 13.57 -6.34
CA GLN A 104 4.69 13.56 -7.43
C GLN A 104 5.91 14.44 -7.11
N ALA A 105 5.70 15.54 -6.37
CA ALA A 105 6.77 16.40 -5.91
C ALA A 105 7.84 15.68 -5.06
N LEU A 106 7.47 14.64 -4.30
CA LEU A 106 8.42 13.84 -3.51
C LEU A 106 9.05 12.73 -4.37
N GLU A 107 8.30 12.18 -5.32
CA GLU A 107 8.83 11.25 -6.34
C GLU A 107 9.92 11.94 -7.17
N ASP A 108 9.68 13.15 -7.66
CA ASP A 108 10.64 13.94 -8.44
C ASP A 108 11.86 14.36 -7.61
N LYS A 109 11.64 14.70 -6.34
CA LYS A 109 12.70 15.24 -5.46
C LYS A 109 13.72 14.17 -5.05
N TYR A 110 13.27 12.95 -4.75
CA TYR A 110 14.15 11.92 -4.21
C TYR A 110 13.69 10.47 -4.51
N GLY A 111 12.74 10.26 -5.41
CA GLY A 111 12.21 8.93 -5.74
C GLY A 111 11.20 8.38 -4.73
N GLY A 112 10.53 9.27 -3.99
CA GLY A 112 9.45 8.88 -3.07
C GLY A 112 9.92 7.85 -2.05
N PHE A 113 9.25 6.69 -2.02
CA PHE A 113 9.58 5.62 -1.07
C PHE A 113 10.91 4.89 -1.34
N LEU A 114 11.63 5.18 -2.41
CA LEU A 114 13.00 4.69 -2.59
C LEU A 114 14.01 5.40 -1.66
N SER A 115 13.66 6.58 -1.15
CA SER A 115 14.53 7.35 -0.26
C SER A 115 14.04 7.31 1.19
N PRO A 116 14.95 7.20 2.18
CA PRO A 116 14.58 7.30 3.60
C PRO A 116 14.03 8.70 3.97
N SER A 117 14.22 9.72 3.13
CA SER A 117 13.64 11.06 3.36
C SER A 117 12.12 11.04 3.47
N ILE A 118 11.44 10.10 2.78
CA ILE A 118 9.98 9.96 2.81
C ILE A 118 9.43 9.73 4.22
N ILE A 119 10.22 9.14 5.12
CA ILE A 119 9.79 8.77 6.47
C ILE A 119 9.42 10.03 7.27
N ASN A 120 10.20 11.09 7.14
CA ASN A 120 9.92 12.35 7.83
C ASN A 120 8.78 13.13 7.15
N ASP A 121 8.75 13.18 5.81
CA ASP A 121 7.66 13.85 5.09
C ASP A 121 6.30 13.16 5.39
N TYR A 122 6.28 11.83 5.44
CA TYR A 122 5.09 11.06 5.82
C TYR A 122 4.69 11.30 7.28
N LYS A 123 5.65 11.32 8.22
CA LYS A 123 5.39 11.64 9.62
C LYS A 123 4.73 13.02 9.76
N ASP A 124 5.25 14.01 9.07
CA ASP A 124 4.76 15.38 9.12
C ASP A 124 3.35 15.48 8.51
N TYR A 125 3.10 14.79 7.40
CA TYR A 125 1.76 14.64 6.81
C TYR A 125 0.77 13.97 7.76
N ALA A 126 1.14 12.84 8.37
CA ALA A 126 0.31 12.15 9.35
C ALA A 126 0.01 13.06 10.55
N GLU A 127 0.99 13.84 11.01
CA GLU A 127 0.80 14.79 12.10
C GLU A 127 -0.23 15.88 11.76
N VAL A 128 -0.21 16.41 10.53
CA VAL A 128 -1.25 17.34 10.08
C VAL A 128 -2.63 16.68 10.17
N CYS A 129 -2.77 15.45 9.69
CA CYS A 129 -4.04 14.73 9.76
C CYS A 129 -4.52 14.52 11.21
N PHE A 130 -3.62 14.13 12.12
CA PHE A 130 -3.95 13.94 13.54
C PHE A 130 -4.39 15.26 14.20
N LYS A 131 -3.72 16.38 13.89
CA LYS A 131 -4.07 17.70 14.42
C LYS A 131 -5.42 18.20 13.91
N GLU A 132 -5.67 18.06 12.60
CA GLU A 132 -6.84 18.66 11.95
C GLU A 132 -8.12 17.82 12.12
N PHE A 133 -8.00 16.49 12.27
CA PHE A 133 -9.17 15.59 12.24
C PHE A 133 -9.29 14.67 13.46
N GLY A 134 -8.24 14.52 14.27
CA GLY A 134 -8.20 13.53 15.35
C GLY A 134 -9.11 13.82 16.55
N ASP A 135 -9.66 15.02 16.64
CA ASP A 135 -10.74 15.34 17.57
C ASP A 135 -12.01 14.51 17.30
N ARG A 136 -12.27 14.15 16.04
CA ARG A 136 -13.43 13.39 15.57
C ARG A 136 -13.10 11.98 15.07
N VAL A 137 -11.97 11.79 14.39
CA VAL A 137 -11.54 10.48 13.88
C VAL A 137 -10.92 9.64 14.99
N LYS A 138 -11.44 8.42 15.19
CA LYS A 138 -10.99 7.49 16.24
C LYS A 138 -10.32 6.22 15.72
N HIS A 139 -10.33 5.99 14.41
CA HIS A 139 -9.71 4.81 13.80
C HIS A 139 -8.81 5.24 12.65
N TRP A 140 -7.50 5.25 12.92
CA TRP A 140 -6.46 5.62 11.96
C TRP A 140 -5.83 4.39 11.35
N ILE A 141 -5.75 4.34 10.04
CA ILE A 141 -5.04 3.33 9.26
C ILE A 141 -3.90 4.05 8.56
N THR A 142 -2.67 3.68 8.85
CA THR A 142 -1.49 4.33 8.25
C THR A 142 -1.37 4.04 6.76
N PHE A 143 -1.20 2.78 6.40
CA PHE A 143 -1.04 2.32 5.01
C PHE A 143 -2.17 1.34 4.66
N ASN A 144 -2.67 1.46 3.42
CA ASN A 144 -3.42 0.38 2.77
C ASN A 144 -2.47 -0.49 1.95
N GLU A 145 -2.49 -1.79 2.20
CA GLU A 145 -1.86 -2.82 1.35
C GLU A 145 -0.45 -2.45 0.88
N PRO A 146 0.48 -2.22 1.81
CA PRO A 146 1.81 -1.77 1.44
C PRO A 146 2.55 -2.78 0.56
N VAL A 147 2.27 -4.09 0.70
CA VAL A 147 2.81 -5.14 -0.18
C VAL A 147 2.40 -4.94 -1.64
N SER A 148 1.12 -4.64 -1.92
CA SER A 148 0.61 -4.37 -3.27
C SER A 148 1.30 -3.15 -3.88
N PHE A 149 1.50 -2.09 -3.10
CA PHE A 149 2.21 -0.91 -3.57
C PHE A 149 3.66 -1.24 -4.00
N CYS A 150 4.39 -2.00 -3.18
CA CYS A 150 5.77 -2.37 -3.50
C CYS A 150 5.85 -3.32 -4.69
N SER A 151 5.03 -4.38 -4.71
CA SER A 151 5.09 -5.40 -5.77
C SER A 151 4.60 -4.85 -7.10
N LEU A 152 3.46 -4.17 -7.14
CA LEU A 152 2.88 -3.67 -8.39
C LEU A 152 3.59 -2.43 -8.92
N GLY A 153 4.05 -1.56 -8.02
CA GLY A 153 4.72 -0.30 -8.37
C GLY A 153 6.21 -0.44 -8.72
N TYR A 154 6.91 -1.40 -8.08
CA TYR A 154 8.38 -1.51 -8.14
C TYR A 154 8.90 -2.92 -8.51
N SER A 155 8.03 -3.94 -8.64
CA SER A 155 8.42 -5.27 -9.15
C SER A 155 7.81 -5.54 -10.53
N SER A 156 6.48 -5.58 -10.65
CA SER A 156 5.83 -5.78 -11.96
C SER A 156 5.77 -4.49 -12.79
N GLY A 157 5.75 -3.32 -12.12
CA GLY A 157 5.73 -2.00 -12.75
C GLY A 157 4.44 -1.71 -13.53
N THR A 158 3.35 -2.37 -13.12
CA THR A 158 2.00 -2.22 -13.67
C THR A 158 1.21 -1.12 -12.96
N PHE A 159 1.62 -0.71 -11.76
CA PHE A 159 1.03 0.38 -10.98
C PHE A 159 2.01 1.55 -10.87
N ALA A 160 1.54 2.74 -10.52
CA ALA A 160 2.40 3.90 -10.27
C ALA A 160 3.46 3.61 -9.18
N PRO A 161 4.72 4.09 -9.31
CA PRO A 161 5.25 4.94 -10.39
C PRO A 161 5.71 4.16 -11.64
N GLY A 162 5.45 2.86 -11.72
CA GLY A 162 5.69 2.06 -12.92
C GLY A 162 7.14 1.69 -13.13
N ARG A 163 7.83 1.23 -12.07
CA ARG A 163 9.24 0.85 -12.08
C ARG A 163 9.39 -0.67 -12.03
N CYS A 164 10.28 -1.19 -12.86
CA CYS A 164 10.56 -2.62 -12.94
C CYS A 164 11.83 -2.89 -13.75
N SER A 165 12.41 -4.08 -13.60
CA SER A 165 13.49 -4.55 -14.46
C SER A 165 13.03 -4.73 -15.91
N PRO A 166 13.92 -4.66 -16.91
CA PRO A 166 13.54 -4.67 -18.34
C PRO A 166 12.79 -5.91 -18.84
N TRP A 167 12.88 -7.04 -18.11
CA TRP A 167 12.24 -8.31 -18.47
C TRP A 167 10.84 -8.49 -17.85
N GLU A 168 10.38 -7.55 -17.03
CA GLU A 168 9.10 -7.65 -16.34
C GLU A 168 7.92 -7.19 -17.20
N GLU A 169 6.71 -7.55 -16.77
CA GLU A 169 5.46 -7.28 -17.49
C GLU A 169 5.25 -5.79 -17.80
N GLY A 170 5.56 -4.91 -16.85
CA GLY A 170 5.36 -3.47 -16.98
C GLY A 170 6.26 -2.78 -17.99
N LYS A 171 7.26 -3.47 -18.56
CA LYS A 171 8.20 -2.96 -19.59
C LYS A 171 8.72 -1.55 -19.26
N CYS A 172 9.18 -1.39 -18.03
CA CYS A 172 9.53 -0.10 -17.47
C CYS A 172 10.85 0.41 -18.07
N SER A 173 10.97 1.74 -18.18
CA SER A 173 12.20 2.39 -18.64
C SER A 173 13.29 2.42 -17.58
N ALA A 174 12.92 2.22 -16.31
CA ALA A 174 13.81 2.21 -15.15
C ALA A 174 13.23 1.32 -14.03
N GLY A 175 14.12 0.91 -13.12
CA GLY A 175 13.77 0.12 -11.95
C GLY A 175 14.66 -1.11 -11.80
N ASP A 176 14.55 -1.74 -10.63
CA ASP A 176 15.16 -3.04 -10.34
C ASP A 176 14.21 -3.85 -9.46
N SER A 177 13.51 -4.79 -10.09
CA SER A 177 12.50 -5.64 -9.45
C SER A 177 13.06 -6.60 -8.40
N GLY A 178 14.39 -6.76 -8.36
CA GLY A 178 15.09 -7.55 -7.36
C GLY A 178 15.45 -6.78 -6.09
N THR A 179 15.44 -5.44 -6.12
CA THR A 179 15.91 -4.61 -4.98
C THR A 179 14.94 -3.52 -4.56
N GLU A 180 14.32 -2.81 -5.49
CA GLU A 180 13.44 -1.67 -5.20
C GLU A 180 12.20 -2.02 -4.36
N PRO A 181 11.48 -3.13 -4.59
CA PRO A 181 10.35 -3.51 -3.74
C PRO A 181 10.73 -3.63 -2.26
N TYR A 182 11.94 -4.16 -1.99
CA TYR A 182 12.45 -4.34 -0.64
C TYR A 182 12.81 -3.01 0.04
N THR A 183 13.42 -2.10 -0.70
CA THR A 183 13.71 -0.73 -0.22
C THR A 183 12.43 0.03 0.08
N VAL A 184 11.46 0.01 -0.84
CA VAL A 184 10.17 0.73 -0.70
C VAL A 184 9.37 0.20 0.48
N CYS A 185 9.24 -1.13 0.60
CA CYS A 185 8.52 -1.74 1.71
C CYS A 185 9.21 -1.49 3.06
N HIS A 186 10.54 -1.48 3.10
CA HIS A 186 11.27 -1.13 4.31
C HIS A 186 10.97 0.30 4.76
N HIS A 187 10.99 1.28 3.85
CA HIS A 187 10.64 2.65 4.18
C HIS A 187 9.16 2.82 4.54
N GLN A 188 8.23 2.06 3.96
CA GLN A 188 6.83 2.05 4.41
C GLN A 188 6.67 1.51 5.83
N ILE A 189 7.36 0.42 6.19
CA ILE A 189 7.34 -0.13 7.56
C ILE A 189 7.88 0.91 8.57
N LEU A 190 8.98 1.57 8.25
CA LEU A 190 9.53 2.62 9.11
C LEU A 190 8.62 3.84 9.19
N SER A 191 8.01 4.25 8.08
CA SER A 191 7.04 5.36 8.03
C SER A 191 5.80 5.06 8.87
N HIS A 192 5.29 3.82 8.81
CA HIS A 192 4.21 3.33 9.66
C HIS A 192 4.59 3.46 11.13
N ALA A 193 5.72 2.89 11.53
CA ALA A 193 6.16 2.85 12.92
C ALA A 193 6.39 4.25 13.50
N VAL A 194 6.98 5.17 12.72
CA VAL A 194 7.18 6.56 13.12
C VAL A 194 5.85 7.30 13.32
N ALA A 195 4.88 7.13 12.42
CA ALA A 195 3.56 7.75 12.56
C ALA A 195 2.75 7.14 13.72
N ALA A 196 2.82 5.83 13.90
CA ALA A 196 2.17 5.14 15.01
C ALA A 196 2.73 5.59 16.36
N ARG A 197 4.06 5.64 16.51
CA ARG A 197 4.72 6.15 17.72
C ARG A 197 4.30 7.59 18.01
N LEU A 198 4.34 8.45 17.00
CA LEU A 198 3.88 9.84 17.13
C LEU A 198 2.44 9.92 17.64
N TYR A 199 1.52 9.13 17.07
CA TYR A 199 0.13 9.09 17.51
C TYR A 199 0.00 8.63 18.96
N LYS A 200 0.60 7.49 19.30
CA LYS A 200 0.54 6.89 20.64
C LYS A 200 1.10 7.84 21.71
N GLU A 201 2.24 8.48 21.45
CA GLU A 201 2.91 9.35 22.42
C GLU A 201 2.24 10.73 22.58
N LYS A 202 1.75 11.33 21.48
CA LYS A 202 1.33 12.73 21.48
C LYS A 202 -0.19 12.93 21.41
N TYR A 203 -0.94 12.04 20.77
CA TYR A 203 -2.33 12.27 20.42
C TYR A 203 -3.30 11.29 21.07
N GLN A 204 -2.93 10.02 21.23
CA GLN A 204 -3.83 8.94 21.63
C GLN A 204 -4.48 9.18 23.00
N ALA A 205 -3.73 9.64 24.00
CA ALA A 205 -4.29 9.89 25.33
C ALA A 205 -5.39 10.98 25.32
N ALA A 206 -5.20 12.04 24.53
CA ALA A 206 -6.14 13.15 24.42
C ALA A 206 -7.32 12.83 23.48
N GLN A 207 -7.02 12.22 22.33
CA GLN A 207 -7.98 11.96 21.26
C GLN A 207 -8.75 10.66 21.45
N LYS A 208 -8.24 9.72 22.26
CA LYS A 208 -8.85 8.43 22.59
C LYS A 208 -9.19 7.58 21.35
N GLY A 209 -8.36 7.65 20.32
CA GLY A 209 -8.48 6.81 19.13
C GLY A 209 -7.45 5.67 19.11
N ASN A 210 -7.54 4.85 18.07
CA ASN A 210 -6.64 3.75 17.79
C ASN A 210 -5.92 3.96 16.45
N ILE A 211 -4.70 3.43 16.35
CA ILE A 211 -3.93 3.46 15.12
C ILE A 211 -3.51 2.05 14.70
N GLY A 212 -3.61 1.77 13.41
CA GLY A 212 -3.28 0.47 12.83
C GLY A 212 -2.76 0.58 11.40
N ILE A 213 -2.72 -0.57 10.75
CA ILE A 213 -2.33 -0.73 9.35
C ILE A 213 -3.22 -1.79 8.71
N THR A 214 -3.53 -1.61 7.43
CA THR A 214 -4.28 -2.59 6.66
C THR A 214 -3.35 -3.38 5.76
N LEU A 215 -3.28 -4.68 5.99
CA LEU A 215 -2.52 -5.62 5.18
C LEU A 215 -3.48 -6.37 4.26
N VAL A 216 -2.99 -6.82 3.10
CA VAL A 216 -3.70 -7.78 2.24
C VAL A 216 -2.98 -9.10 2.30
N SER A 217 -3.74 -10.18 2.30
CA SER A 217 -3.21 -11.51 2.06
C SER A 217 -4.23 -12.36 1.34
N ASN A 218 -3.78 -13.05 0.31
CA ASN A 218 -4.48 -14.25 -0.12
C ASN A 218 -4.23 -15.36 0.91
N TRP A 219 -5.14 -16.32 0.95
CA TRP A 219 -4.88 -17.57 1.66
C TRP A 219 -4.17 -18.57 0.74
N PHE A 220 -3.06 -19.15 1.19
CA PHE A 220 -2.29 -20.07 0.37
C PHE A 220 -2.51 -21.52 0.80
N VAL A 221 -3.04 -22.32 -0.12
CA VAL A 221 -3.31 -23.75 0.08
C VAL A 221 -2.22 -24.55 -0.63
N PRO A 222 -1.61 -25.58 -0.03
CA PRO A 222 -0.66 -26.43 -0.74
C PRO A 222 -1.30 -27.07 -1.99
N PHE A 223 -0.64 -27.02 -3.15
CA PHE A 223 -1.18 -27.60 -4.39
C PHE A 223 -1.36 -29.12 -4.32
N SER A 224 -0.55 -29.79 -3.49
CA SER A 224 -0.62 -31.23 -3.23
C SER A 224 -0.27 -31.49 -1.76
N PRO A 225 -0.57 -32.67 -1.18
CA PRO A 225 -0.24 -33.00 0.21
C PRO A 225 1.25 -33.31 0.44
N SER A 226 2.15 -32.86 -0.45
CA SER A 226 3.58 -33.03 -0.30
C SER A 226 4.19 -32.00 0.66
N LYS A 227 5.28 -32.37 1.33
CA LYS A 227 6.00 -31.44 2.21
C LYS A 227 6.53 -30.22 1.46
N SER A 228 6.98 -30.39 0.22
CA SER A 228 7.47 -29.28 -0.61
C SER A 228 6.39 -28.23 -0.86
N ASN A 229 5.15 -28.66 -1.09
CA ASN A 229 4.04 -27.75 -1.39
C ASN A 229 3.47 -27.11 -0.12
N ASP A 230 3.52 -27.82 1.02
CA ASP A 230 3.29 -27.22 2.35
C ASP A 230 4.30 -26.09 2.62
N ASP A 231 5.58 -26.33 2.36
CA ASP A 231 6.62 -25.31 2.54
C ASP A 231 6.46 -24.14 1.54
N ALA A 232 6.03 -24.41 0.30
CA ALA A 232 5.74 -23.36 -0.68
C ALA A 232 4.57 -22.47 -0.25
N ALA A 233 3.49 -23.05 0.28
CA ALA A 233 2.35 -22.28 0.81
C ALA A 233 2.77 -21.38 1.99
N ARG A 234 3.60 -21.90 2.90
CA ARG A 234 4.16 -21.11 4.01
C ARG A 234 5.04 -19.96 3.51
N ARG A 235 5.93 -20.21 2.55
CA ARG A 235 6.74 -19.14 1.95
C ARG A 235 5.88 -18.08 1.25
N ALA A 236 4.80 -18.46 0.59
CA ALA A 236 3.87 -17.51 -0.03
C ALA A 236 3.20 -16.61 1.02
N ILE A 237 2.77 -17.18 2.16
CA ILE A 237 2.26 -16.40 3.31
C ILE A 237 3.35 -15.46 3.84
N ASP A 238 4.58 -15.95 4.03
CA ASP A 238 5.68 -15.14 4.54
C ASP A 238 5.99 -13.95 3.63
N PHE A 239 6.00 -14.14 2.30
CA PHE A 239 6.33 -13.09 1.33
C PHE A 239 5.19 -12.11 1.06
N MET A 240 3.95 -12.43 1.42
CA MET A 240 2.80 -11.52 1.25
C MET A 240 2.37 -10.89 2.57
N PHE A 241 2.01 -11.70 3.56
CA PHE A 241 1.52 -11.26 4.86
C PHE A 241 2.64 -11.08 5.87
N GLY A 242 3.51 -12.10 6.01
CA GLY A 242 4.62 -12.10 6.97
C GLY A 242 5.59 -10.95 6.75
N TRP A 243 5.77 -10.50 5.51
CA TRP A 243 6.68 -9.41 5.15
C TRP A 243 6.42 -8.13 5.95
N PHE A 244 5.16 -7.87 6.31
CA PHE A 244 4.77 -6.78 7.19
C PHE A 244 4.43 -7.27 8.60
N MET A 245 3.73 -8.40 8.75
CA MET A 245 3.23 -8.85 10.05
C MET A 245 4.35 -9.31 11.00
N ASP A 246 5.42 -9.96 10.50
CA ASP A 246 6.55 -10.37 11.34
C ASP A 246 7.33 -9.15 11.86
N PRO A 247 7.68 -8.13 11.06
CA PRO A 247 8.27 -6.91 11.60
C PRO A 247 7.40 -6.27 12.70
N LEU A 248 6.08 -6.20 12.48
CA LEU A 248 5.15 -5.61 13.44
C LEU A 248 5.02 -6.40 14.75
N THR A 249 5.26 -7.71 14.77
CA THR A 249 5.09 -8.56 15.97
C THR A 249 6.42 -8.98 16.61
N ARG A 250 7.49 -9.04 15.83
CA ARG A 250 8.79 -9.57 16.24
C ARG A 250 9.91 -8.56 16.10
N GLY A 251 9.68 -7.45 15.38
CA GLY A 251 10.72 -6.46 15.07
C GLY A 251 11.68 -6.92 13.97
N ASP A 252 11.39 -8.00 13.26
CA ASP A 252 12.24 -8.49 12.18
C ASP A 252 11.42 -9.16 11.06
N TYR A 253 12.00 -9.27 9.86
CA TYR A 253 11.41 -9.97 8.72
C TYR A 253 11.32 -11.50 8.92
N PRO A 254 10.42 -12.19 8.19
CA PRO A 254 10.36 -13.66 8.23
C PRO A 254 11.71 -14.32 7.91
N LEU A 255 12.03 -15.41 8.60
CA LEU A 255 13.28 -16.14 8.40
C LEU A 255 13.45 -16.64 6.95
N SER A 256 12.34 -17.06 6.33
CA SER A 256 12.32 -17.50 4.93
C SER A 256 12.76 -16.37 3.99
N MET A 257 12.25 -15.14 4.19
CA MET A 257 12.66 -13.97 3.42
C MET A 257 14.13 -13.64 3.65
N ARG A 258 14.60 -13.61 4.90
CA ARG A 258 16.02 -13.35 5.20
C ARG A 258 16.94 -14.34 4.50
N THR A 259 16.55 -15.62 4.44
CA THR A 259 17.34 -16.69 3.84
C THR A 259 17.31 -16.66 2.30
N LEU A 260 16.15 -16.41 1.69
CA LEU A 260 15.97 -16.48 0.24
C LEU A 260 16.39 -15.19 -0.47
N VAL A 261 16.12 -14.03 0.14
CA VAL A 261 16.40 -12.72 -0.45
C VAL A 261 17.84 -12.28 -0.13
N GLY A 262 18.33 -12.62 1.07
CA GLY A 262 19.68 -12.30 1.50
C GLY A 262 19.94 -10.79 1.56
N ASN A 263 21.07 -10.35 1.00
CA ASN A 263 21.53 -8.95 1.09
C ASN A 263 20.65 -7.92 0.37
N ARG A 264 19.69 -8.36 -0.45
CA ARG A 264 18.72 -7.45 -1.10
C ARG A 264 17.60 -7.01 -0.14
N LEU A 265 17.39 -7.75 0.94
CA LEU A 265 16.44 -7.40 1.99
C LEU A 265 17.13 -6.52 3.04
N PRO A 266 16.67 -5.27 3.27
CA PRO A 266 17.26 -4.42 4.29
C PRO A 266 17.28 -5.05 5.70
N GLN A 267 18.15 -4.51 6.54
CA GLN A 267 18.23 -4.90 7.94
C GLN A 267 17.71 -3.77 8.81
N PHE A 268 16.85 -4.11 9.78
CA PHE A 268 16.47 -3.16 10.82
C PHE A 268 17.67 -2.97 11.76
N THR A 269 17.98 -1.73 12.10
CA THR A 269 18.81 -1.47 13.28
C THR A 269 18.06 -1.90 14.53
N LYS A 270 18.76 -1.99 15.66
CA LYS A 270 18.12 -2.33 16.94
C LYS A 270 17.00 -1.33 17.28
N GLU A 271 17.26 -0.04 17.08
CA GLU A 271 16.30 1.04 17.35
C GLU A 271 15.09 0.96 16.41
N GLN A 272 15.31 0.62 15.13
CA GLN A 272 14.22 0.42 14.18
C GLN A 272 13.38 -0.81 14.53
N SER A 273 14.02 -1.91 14.90
CA SER A 273 13.36 -3.15 15.32
C SER A 273 12.45 -2.92 16.52
N GLU A 274 12.96 -2.24 17.55
CA GLU A 274 12.20 -1.87 18.75
C GLU A 274 11.05 -0.91 18.45
N MET A 275 11.25 0.03 17.51
CA MET A 275 10.22 0.99 17.11
C MET A 275 9.09 0.36 16.28
N VAL A 276 9.41 -0.60 15.42
CA VAL A 276 8.44 -1.27 14.53
C VAL A 276 7.62 -2.31 15.28
N LYS A 277 8.22 -3.01 16.24
CA LYS A 277 7.53 -4.02 17.04
C LYS A 277 6.39 -3.39 17.85
N ASP A 278 5.22 -4.02 17.81
CA ASP A 278 3.99 -3.62 18.51
C ASP A 278 3.50 -2.19 18.15
N SER A 279 3.85 -1.70 16.96
CA SER A 279 3.50 -0.37 16.46
C SER A 279 2.06 -0.23 15.94
N PHE A 280 1.13 -1.06 16.42
CA PHE A 280 -0.29 -1.01 16.07
C PHE A 280 -1.18 -1.26 17.30
N ASP A 281 -2.45 -0.85 17.22
CA ASP A 281 -3.51 -1.20 18.17
C ASP A 281 -4.49 -2.22 17.55
N PHE A 282 -4.60 -2.20 16.23
CA PHE A 282 -5.40 -3.14 15.45
C PHE A 282 -4.75 -3.42 14.09
N ILE A 283 -5.14 -4.54 13.47
CA ILE A 283 -4.77 -4.90 12.10
C ILE A 283 -6.04 -4.96 11.25
N GLY A 284 -6.05 -4.22 10.15
CA GLY A 284 -7.02 -4.44 9.08
C GLY A 284 -6.52 -5.54 8.15
N LEU A 285 -7.39 -6.45 7.76
CA LEU A 285 -7.07 -7.49 6.78
C LEU A 285 -7.99 -7.34 5.57
N ASN A 286 -7.44 -6.95 4.44
CA ASN A 286 -8.12 -7.05 3.16
C ASN A 286 -7.98 -8.51 2.68
N TYR A 287 -9.12 -9.16 2.44
CA TYR A 287 -9.17 -10.54 1.98
C TYR A 287 -10.10 -10.63 0.77
N TYR A 288 -9.62 -11.28 -0.28
CA TYR A 288 -10.37 -11.45 -1.53
C TYR A 288 -10.46 -12.91 -1.94
N THR A 289 -9.36 -13.66 -1.89
CA THR A 289 -9.30 -15.01 -2.47
C THR A 289 -8.27 -15.93 -1.80
N ALA A 290 -8.22 -17.17 -2.27
CA ALA A 290 -7.19 -18.15 -1.95
C ALA A 290 -6.51 -18.67 -3.24
N ASN A 291 -5.24 -19.03 -3.14
CA ASN A 291 -4.48 -19.62 -4.24
C ASN A 291 -3.83 -20.94 -3.79
N TYR A 292 -3.70 -21.89 -4.72
CA TYR A 292 -2.81 -23.01 -4.53
C TYR A 292 -1.35 -22.58 -4.70
N ALA A 293 -0.47 -23.12 -3.87
CA ALA A 293 0.97 -22.91 -3.93
C ALA A 293 1.69 -24.22 -4.27
N ASP A 294 2.44 -24.20 -5.37
CA ASP A 294 3.29 -25.30 -5.81
C ASP A 294 4.77 -24.93 -5.66
N ASN A 295 5.61 -25.89 -5.31
CA ASN A 295 7.02 -25.62 -5.02
C ASN A 295 7.82 -25.36 -6.30
N LEU A 296 8.50 -24.22 -6.38
CA LEU A 296 9.45 -23.95 -7.46
C LEU A 296 10.89 -24.29 -7.04
N PRO A 297 11.67 -24.96 -7.90
CA PRO A 297 13.09 -25.17 -7.66
C PRO A 297 13.86 -23.83 -7.71
N PRO A 298 15.06 -23.76 -7.10
CA PRO A 298 15.91 -22.56 -7.19
C PRO A 298 16.20 -22.17 -8.63
N SER A 299 16.07 -20.89 -8.96
CA SER A 299 16.55 -20.36 -10.25
C SER A 299 18.07 -20.18 -10.21
N ASN A 300 18.71 -20.14 -11.37
CA ASN A 300 20.16 -19.90 -11.50
C ASN A 300 20.58 -18.45 -11.16
N GLY A 301 19.71 -17.66 -10.51
CA GLY A 301 19.99 -16.26 -10.14
C GLY A 301 19.93 -15.27 -11.30
N LEU A 302 19.51 -15.71 -12.49
CA LEU A 302 19.22 -14.83 -13.62
C LEU A 302 17.87 -14.16 -13.40
N ASN A 303 17.79 -12.85 -13.67
CA ASN A 303 16.57 -12.04 -13.58
C ASN A 303 15.91 -12.06 -12.18
N LEU A 304 16.68 -11.66 -11.15
CA LEU A 304 16.17 -11.56 -9.78
C LEU A 304 14.94 -10.63 -9.72
N THR A 305 13.89 -11.10 -9.05
CA THR A 305 12.65 -10.37 -8.89
C THR A 305 11.90 -10.85 -7.65
N TYR A 306 11.25 -9.91 -6.93
CA TYR A 306 10.39 -10.24 -5.79
C TYR A 306 9.40 -11.37 -6.11
N GLY A 307 8.79 -11.35 -7.30
CA GLY A 307 7.79 -12.33 -7.73
C GLY A 307 8.28 -13.78 -7.76
N THR A 308 9.59 -14.03 -7.77
CA THR A 308 10.16 -15.40 -7.80
C THR A 308 10.87 -15.78 -6.49
N ASP A 309 11.14 -14.82 -5.61
CA ASP A 309 11.96 -15.02 -4.41
C ASP A 309 11.30 -15.96 -3.40
N ALA A 310 9.96 -16.01 -3.35
CA ALA A 310 9.22 -16.96 -2.52
C ALA A 310 9.40 -18.42 -2.95
N ARG A 311 9.93 -18.68 -4.16
CA ARG A 311 10.07 -20.02 -4.76
C ARG A 311 8.76 -20.81 -4.70
N ALA A 312 7.66 -20.14 -5.01
CA ALA A 312 6.33 -20.72 -5.05
C ALA A 312 5.61 -20.28 -6.33
N ASN A 313 5.04 -21.24 -7.04
CA ASN A 313 4.15 -21.00 -8.16
C ASN A 313 2.72 -20.92 -7.61
N LEU A 314 2.02 -19.82 -7.86
CA LEU A 314 0.72 -19.54 -7.29
C LEU A 314 -0.38 -19.68 -8.36
N SER A 315 -1.39 -20.52 -8.11
CA SER A 315 -2.52 -20.67 -9.02
C SER A 315 -3.31 -19.37 -9.12
N GLY A 316 -3.83 -19.01 -10.29
CA GLY A 316 -4.51 -17.73 -10.47
C GLY A 316 -3.54 -16.55 -10.63
N CYS A 317 -2.23 -16.80 -10.54
CA CYS A 317 -1.16 -15.82 -10.79
C CYS A 317 -0.39 -16.11 -12.10
N PHE A 318 -0.94 -16.93 -13.00
CA PHE A 318 -0.28 -17.25 -14.27
C PHE A 318 -1.12 -16.82 -15.47
N VAL A 319 -0.52 -15.95 -16.28
CA VAL A 319 -0.59 -16.07 -17.73
C VAL A 319 -0.03 -17.44 -18.08
N LEU A 320 -0.93 -18.43 -18.14
CA LEU A 320 -0.59 -19.75 -18.64
C LEU A 320 -0.28 -19.59 -20.14
N ALA A 321 1.00 -19.44 -20.48
CA ALA A 321 1.47 -19.70 -21.84
C ALA A 321 1.47 -21.22 -22.11
N LEU A 322 0.30 -21.83 -21.95
CA LEU A 322 0.02 -23.14 -22.53
C LEU A 322 -0.55 -22.86 -23.91
N HIS A 323 0.20 -23.26 -24.94
CA HIS A 323 -0.27 -23.34 -26.32
C HIS A 323 -1.46 -24.30 -26.37
N ILE A 324 -2.65 -23.80 -26.05
CA ILE A 324 -3.92 -24.47 -26.34
C ILE A 324 -4.65 -23.56 -27.31
N SER A 325 -4.82 -24.08 -28.51
CA SER A 325 -5.56 -23.47 -29.60
C SER A 325 -6.95 -23.01 -29.18
N SER A 326 -7.33 -21.84 -29.69
CA SER A 326 -8.68 -21.31 -29.89
C SER A 326 -9.36 -20.49 -28.76
N ARG A 327 -9.47 -19.18 -29.07
CA ARG A 327 -10.57 -18.23 -28.84
C ARG A 327 -11.23 -18.21 -27.46
N LEU A 328 -10.81 -17.28 -26.60
CA LEU A 328 -11.63 -16.47 -25.67
C LEU A 328 -10.79 -15.27 -25.18
N PRO A 329 -11.39 -14.12 -24.83
CA PRO A 329 -10.65 -12.90 -24.49
C PRO A 329 -9.97 -13.03 -23.13
N ARG A 330 -8.72 -12.56 -23.06
CA ARG A 330 -7.89 -12.54 -21.85
C ARG A 330 -8.52 -11.60 -20.81
N ALA A 331 -8.98 -12.15 -19.69
CA ALA A 331 -9.17 -11.39 -18.47
C ALA A 331 -7.88 -11.50 -17.65
N THR A 332 -7.19 -10.38 -17.46
CA THR A 332 -6.02 -10.29 -16.57
C THR A 332 -6.56 -10.21 -15.14
N ALA A 333 -6.46 -11.31 -14.39
CA ALA A 333 -6.56 -11.24 -12.94
C ALA A 333 -5.21 -10.70 -12.45
N LEU A 334 -5.20 -9.45 -11.97
CA LEU A 334 -4.04 -8.85 -11.32
C LEU A 334 -3.86 -9.51 -9.95
N CYS A 335 -2.81 -10.33 -9.82
CA CYS A 335 -1.98 -10.33 -8.62
C CYS A 335 -1.07 -9.09 -8.68
#